data_AF-A0A353H0U2-F1
#
_entry.id   AF-A0A353H0U2-F1
#
_cell.length_a   1.000
_cell.length_b   1.000
_cell.length_c   1.000
_cell.angle_alpha   90.00
_cell.angle_beta   90.00
_cell.angle_gamma   90.00
#
_symmetry.space_group_name_H-M   'P 1'
#
loop_
_entity.id
_entity.type
_entity.pdbx_description
1 polymer ?
#
loop_
_entity_poly.entity_id
_entity_poly.type
_entity_poly.pdbx_seq_one_letter_code
_entity_poly.pdbx_strand_id
1 'polypeptide(L)'
;RSIAVFFYDSGLSSEISFDPAATLNADGFVQRSVHPRFSTGDAPELIMLASDGELYGHHQAFREKFLARLLETSLQAEGYEPSFPALWLSRNEIHDTITIKENTSWSCHHGVQRWKGECGCTEGGSWKAPLRQAINTVADQIDSAFEEYAGKIINDPWRAVEEYARVMLDQISADSWLTEQCGDRLNLEQKLHLKSLFEAQVERQKMFTSCGWFFEDFDRIEPRNNVIYAAHAVWLAERVCRQDLYSEAIRAFGEVCSPRTGLKGDDVFSGAYYRFSHRS
;
A
#
# COMPACT_ATOMS: atom_id res chain seq x y z
N ARG A 1 6.49 16.99 17.22
CA ARG A 1 5.48 17.06 16.13
C ARG A 1 4.18 16.50 16.68
N SER A 2 3.04 17.13 16.40
CA SER A 2 1.69 16.63 16.73
C SER A 2 0.95 16.33 15.43
N ILE A 3 -0.04 15.44 15.48
CA ILE A 3 -0.93 15.13 14.36
C ILE A 3 -2.38 15.11 14.87
N ALA A 4 -3.34 15.51 14.05
CA ALA A 4 -4.76 15.31 14.34
C ALA A 4 -5.16 13.88 14.00
N VAL A 5 -6.03 13.28 14.81
CA VAL A 5 -6.48 11.89 14.64
C VAL A 5 -8.00 11.86 14.67
N PHE A 6 -8.59 11.13 13.73
CA PHE A 6 -10.02 10.86 13.68
C PHE A 6 -10.25 9.36 13.81
N PHE A 7 -11.27 8.99 14.57
CA PHE A 7 -11.68 7.61 14.73
C PHE A 7 -12.92 7.37 13.88
N TYR A 8 -12.87 6.31 13.08
CA TYR A 8 -14.07 5.85 12.38
C TYR A 8 -14.96 5.07 13.35
N ASP A 9 -16.26 5.12 13.11
CA ASP A 9 -17.23 4.27 13.79
C ASP A 9 -17.14 2.86 13.24
N SER A 10 -16.59 1.93 14.04
CA SER A 10 -16.35 0.56 13.59
C SER A 10 -17.61 -0.23 13.29
N GLY A 11 -18.70 0.04 14.01
CA GLY A 11 -19.99 -0.61 13.81
C GLY A 11 -20.61 -0.20 12.48
N LEU A 12 -20.73 1.11 12.24
CA LEU A 12 -21.28 1.64 10.98
C LEU A 12 -20.39 1.33 9.79
N SER A 13 -19.07 1.36 9.97
CA SER A 13 -18.12 1.01 8.92
C SER A 13 -18.20 -0.46 8.54
N SER A 14 -18.44 -1.34 9.51
CA SER A 14 -18.69 -2.77 9.23
C SER A 14 -20.05 -2.98 8.57
N GLU A 15 -21.09 -2.28 9.05
CA GLU A 15 -22.45 -2.37 8.51
C GLU A 15 -22.51 -1.92 7.04
N ILE A 16 -21.97 -0.74 6.72
CA ILE A 16 -21.95 -0.23 5.35
C ILE A 16 -21.11 -1.12 4.42
N SER A 17 -20.06 -1.76 4.94
CA SER A 17 -19.13 -2.59 4.16
C SER A 17 -19.63 -4.02 3.92
N PHE A 18 -20.24 -4.64 4.92
CA PHE A 18 -20.47 -6.08 4.97
C PHE A 18 -21.92 -6.49 5.14
N ASP A 19 -22.85 -5.56 5.41
CA ASP A 19 -24.29 -5.83 5.39
C ASP A 19 -24.91 -5.30 4.07
N PRO A 20 -25.19 -6.18 3.09
CA PRO A 20 -25.86 -5.77 1.87
C PRO A 20 -27.25 -5.19 2.11
N ALA A 21 -27.97 -5.57 3.18
CA ALA A 21 -29.30 -5.06 3.43
C ALA A 21 -29.26 -3.59 3.87
N ALA A 22 -28.25 -3.20 4.66
CA ALA A 22 -28.06 -1.85 5.15
C ALA A 22 -27.91 -0.83 4.00
N THR A 23 -27.28 -1.24 2.90
CA THR A 23 -26.95 -0.35 1.77
C THR A 23 -27.97 -0.38 0.62
N LEU A 24 -29.14 -1.01 0.80
CA LEU A 24 -30.23 -1.02 -0.21
C LEU A 24 -30.98 0.30 -0.33
N ASN A 25 -31.05 1.07 0.76
CA ASN A 25 -31.81 2.30 0.84
C ASN A 25 -31.07 3.31 1.71
N ALA A 26 -30.58 4.39 1.09
CA ALA A 26 -29.82 5.44 1.77
C ALA A 26 -30.65 6.17 2.84
N ASP A 27 -31.91 6.50 2.57
CA ASP A 27 -32.78 7.18 3.54
C ASP A 27 -32.99 6.30 4.77
N GLY A 28 -33.25 5.01 4.54
CA GLY A 28 -33.39 4.03 5.60
C GLY A 28 -32.11 3.81 6.40
N PHE A 29 -30.95 3.88 5.76
CA PHE A 29 -29.65 3.77 6.42
C PHE A 29 -29.38 4.98 7.33
N VAL A 30 -29.70 6.20 6.88
CA VAL A 30 -29.56 7.40 7.72
C VAL A 30 -30.42 7.27 8.97
N GLN A 31 -31.69 6.88 8.81
CA GLN A 31 -32.62 6.78 9.93
C GLN A 31 -32.27 5.68 10.94
N ARG A 32 -31.92 4.49 10.45
CA ARG A 32 -31.72 3.31 11.32
C ARG A 32 -30.31 3.20 11.89
N SER A 33 -29.31 3.69 11.15
CA SER A 33 -27.92 3.41 11.43
C SER A 33 -27.17 4.69 11.81
N VAL A 34 -27.31 5.77 11.03
CA VAL A 34 -26.57 7.03 11.28
C VAL A 34 -27.16 7.82 12.45
N HIS A 35 -28.46 8.12 12.42
CA HIS A 35 -29.11 8.98 13.42
C HIS A 35 -28.92 8.51 14.87
N PRO A 36 -29.01 7.21 15.20
CA PRO A 36 -28.78 6.73 16.57
C PRO A 36 -27.37 6.94 17.12
N ARG A 37 -26.39 7.35 16.30
CA ARG A 37 -25.01 7.56 16.75
C ARG A 37 -24.69 9.01 17.12
N PHE A 38 -25.53 9.96 16.71
CA PHE A 38 -25.39 11.34 17.13
C PHE A 38 -26.02 11.54 18.51
N SER A 39 -25.42 12.41 19.33
CA SER A 39 -26.03 12.82 20.59
C SER A 39 -27.17 13.83 20.36
N THR A 40 -28.01 14.02 21.38
CA THR A 40 -29.10 15.01 21.34
C THR A 40 -28.65 16.41 21.77
N GLY A 41 -27.35 16.67 21.86
CA GLY A 41 -26.79 17.95 22.32
C GLY A 41 -26.55 18.95 21.18
N ASP A 42 -26.23 20.20 21.55
CA ASP A 42 -25.93 21.29 20.61
C ASP A 42 -24.44 21.34 20.21
N ALA A 43 -23.60 20.46 20.77
CA ALA A 43 -22.18 20.42 20.45
C ALA A 43 -21.97 19.90 19.01
N PRO A 44 -21.02 20.47 18.26
CA PRO A 44 -20.72 19.96 16.92
C PRO A 44 -20.16 18.54 17.03
N GLU A 45 -20.77 17.60 16.31
CA GLU A 45 -20.36 16.19 16.26
C GLU A 45 -19.95 15.79 14.83
N LEU A 46 -18.94 14.91 14.75
CA LEU A 46 -18.50 14.30 13.50
C LEU A 46 -18.47 12.78 13.67
N ILE A 47 -19.19 12.08 12.78
CA ILE A 47 -19.13 10.62 12.68
C ILE A 47 -18.42 10.27 11.38
N MET A 48 -17.32 9.53 11.49
CA MET A 48 -16.54 9.07 10.36
C MET A 48 -16.86 7.61 10.05
N LEU A 49 -17.18 7.32 8.79
CA LEU A 49 -17.30 5.95 8.29
C LEU A 49 -16.11 5.69 7.35
N ALA A 50 -15.52 4.50 7.44
CA ALA A 50 -14.42 4.07 6.59
C ALA A 50 -14.76 2.74 5.92
N SER A 51 -14.62 2.68 4.59
CA SER A 51 -14.93 1.50 3.78
C SER A 51 -14.02 1.48 2.56
N ASP A 52 -13.71 0.29 2.07
CA ASP A 52 -13.01 0.10 0.80
C ASP A 52 -13.89 0.61 -0.36
N GLY A 53 -13.28 1.32 -1.32
CA GLY A 53 -14.00 1.97 -2.43
C GLY A 53 -14.55 0.96 -3.44
N GLU A 54 -13.86 -0.18 -3.58
CA GLU A 54 -14.21 -1.31 -4.44
C GLU A 54 -15.59 -1.89 -4.08
N LEU A 55 -16.08 -1.64 -2.87
CA LEU A 55 -17.43 -2.01 -2.49
C LEU A 55 -18.49 -1.42 -3.43
N TYR A 56 -18.31 -0.16 -3.83
CA TYR A 56 -19.33 0.65 -4.49
C TYR A 56 -19.31 0.45 -6.01
N GLY A 57 -19.69 -0.76 -6.45
CA GLY A 57 -19.88 -1.12 -7.85
C GLY A 57 -19.08 -2.35 -8.29
N HIS A 58 -17.86 -2.55 -7.75
CA HIS A 58 -17.04 -3.70 -8.12
C HIS A 58 -17.42 -4.96 -7.33
N HIS A 59 -17.45 -4.90 -6.00
CA HIS A 59 -17.87 -6.04 -5.16
C HIS A 59 -19.38 -6.15 -5.02
N GLN A 60 -20.10 -5.02 -5.01
CA GLN A 60 -21.55 -4.99 -4.95
C GLN A 60 -22.13 -4.07 -6.02
N ALA A 61 -22.85 -4.67 -6.97
CA ALA A 61 -23.49 -3.94 -8.06
C ALA A 61 -24.47 -2.88 -7.52
N PHE A 62 -24.50 -1.72 -8.18
CA PHE A 62 -25.41 -0.61 -7.91
C PHE A 62 -25.22 0.12 -6.58
N ARG A 63 -24.18 -0.22 -5.79
CA ARG A 63 -23.89 0.48 -4.53
C ARG A 63 -23.34 1.87 -4.71
N GLU A 64 -22.79 2.19 -5.88
CA GLU A 64 -22.48 3.57 -6.26
C GLU A 64 -23.73 4.47 -6.21
N LYS A 65 -24.92 3.95 -6.53
CA LYS A 65 -26.18 4.70 -6.46
C LYS A 65 -26.64 4.95 -5.02
N PHE A 66 -26.43 3.97 -4.15
CA PHE A 66 -26.66 4.13 -2.72
C PHE A 66 -25.76 5.24 -2.16
N LEU A 67 -24.45 5.19 -2.49
CA LEU A 67 -23.48 6.18 -2.03
C LEU A 67 -23.82 7.59 -2.54
N ALA A 68 -24.17 7.71 -3.83
CA ALA A 68 -24.60 8.99 -4.41
C ALA A 68 -25.83 9.55 -3.69
N ARG A 69 -26.89 8.75 -3.50
CA ARG A 69 -28.10 9.18 -2.79
C ARG A 69 -27.81 9.58 -1.33
N LEU A 70 -26.96 8.82 -0.64
CA LEU A 70 -26.58 9.08 0.74
C LEU A 70 -25.94 10.47 0.88
N LEU A 71 -24.94 10.76 0.04
CA LEU A 71 -24.15 11.99 0.12
C LEU A 71 -24.89 13.21 -0.45
N GLU A 72 -25.65 13.04 -1.54
CA GLU A 72 -26.30 14.16 -2.22
C GLU A 72 -27.65 14.54 -1.61
N THR A 73 -28.35 13.59 -0.95
CA THR A 73 -29.75 13.82 -0.54
C THR A 73 -30.06 13.31 0.86
N SER A 74 -29.84 12.03 1.16
CA SER A 74 -30.40 11.41 2.37
C SER A 74 -29.86 12.03 3.67
N LEU A 75 -28.56 12.37 3.72
CA LEU A 75 -27.98 13.02 4.90
C LEU A 75 -28.56 14.41 5.12
N GLN A 76 -28.61 15.23 4.06
CA GLN A 76 -29.09 16.61 4.13
C GLN A 76 -30.59 16.69 4.46
N ALA A 77 -31.39 15.74 3.96
CA ALA A 77 -32.81 15.64 4.26
C ALA A 77 -33.10 15.45 5.76
N GLU A 78 -32.16 14.85 6.48
CA GLU A 78 -32.22 14.63 7.94
C GLU A 78 -31.40 15.66 8.74
N GLY A 79 -30.94 16.73 8.08
CA GLY A 79 -30.19 17.81 8.72
C GLY A 79 -28.69 17.55 8.93
N TYR A 80 -28.12 16.50 8.32
CA TYR A 80 -26.69 16.21 8.38
C TYR A 80 -25.92 16.79 7.18
N GLU A 81 -24.71 17.30 7.43
CA GLU A 81 -23.78 17.79 6.40
C GLU A 81 -22.69 16.74 6.14
N PRO A 82 -22.55 16.20 4.91
CA PRO A 82 -21.37 15.45 4.53
C PRO A 82 -20.11 16.30 4.71
N SER A 83 -19.11 15.75 5.40
CA SER A 83 -17.89 16.48 5.74
C SER A 83 -16.65 15.59 5.57
N PHE A 84 -15.48 16.19 5.78
CA PHE A 84 -14.18 15.51 5.73
C PHE A 84 -13.22 16.13 6.76
N PRO A 85 -12.16 15.41 7.18
CA PRO A 85 -11.28 15.85 8.26
C PRO A 85 -10.76 17.28 8.15
N ALA A 86 -10.24 17.67 6.98
CA ALA A 86 -9.69 19.02 6.81
C ALA A 86 -10.75 20.13 6.93
N LEU A 87 -11.99 19.89 6.46
CA LEU A 87 -13.09 20.84 6.63
C LEU A 87 -13.50 20.95 8.10
N TRP A 88 -13.61 19.81 8.79
CA TRP A 88 -13.92 19.78 10.21
C TRP A 88 -12.91 20.57 11.04
N LEU A 89 -11.61 20.36 10.80
CA LEU A 89 -10.53 21.07 11.50
C LEU A 89 -10.49 22.57 11.21
N SER A 90 -11.00 23.02 10.06
CA SER A 90 -11.10 24.46 9.76
C SER A 90 -12.19 25.18 10.55
N ARG A 91 -13.15 24.42 11.13
CA ARG A 91 -14.36 24.95 11.79
C ARG A 91 -14.40 24.65 13.30
N ASN A 92 -13.56 23.75 13.78
CA ASN A 92 -13.58 23.26 15.15
C ASN A 92 -12.17 23.21 15.75
N GLU A 93 -12.05 23.58 17.01
CA GLU A 93 -10.80 23.51 17.76
C GLU A 93 -10.62 22.10 18.37
N ILE A 94 -9.37 21.60 18.40
CA ILE A 94 -9.03 20.35 19.07
C ILE A 94 -8.47 20.68 20.45
N HIS A 95 -9.13 20.19 21.50
CA HIS A 95 -8.71 20.44 22.88
C HIS A 95 -8.10 19.19 23.55
N ASP A 96 -8.47 18.01 23.08
CA ASP A 96 -8.06 16.75 23.69
C ASP A 96 -6.76 16.21 23.10
N THR A 97 -5.95 15.62 23.95
CA THR A 97 -4.74 14.87 23.57
C THR A 97 -4.89 13.43 24.04
N ILE A 98 -4.52 12.50 23.17
CA ILE A 98 -4.57 11.07 23.45
C ILE A 98 -3.24 10.41 23.08
N THR A 99 -3.06 9.17 23.52
CA THR A 99 -1.97 8.30 23.06
C THR A 99 -2.55 7.20 22.18
N ILE A 100 -2.04 7.07 20.95
CA ILE A 100 -2.40 5.97 20.07
C ILE A 100 -1.65 4.72 20.55
N LYS A 101 -2.37 3.60 20.67
CA LYS A 101 -1.73 2.31 20.90
C LYS A 101 -0.96 1.90 19.64
N GLU A 102 0.34 1.70 19.77
CA GLU A 102 1.19 1.26 18.68
C GLU A 102 0.76 -0.10 18.12
N ASN A 103 1.08 -0.35 16.84
CA ASN A 103 0.84 -1.63 16.16
C ASN A 103 -0.63 -2.08 16.13
N THR A 104 -1.60 -1.17 16.26
CA THR A 104 -3.01 -1.43 15.98
C THR A 104 -3.32 -1.43 14.48
N SER A 105 -4.45 -1.99 14.09
CA SER A 105 -4.99 -1.87 12.73
C SER A 105 -6.51 -1.73 12.78
N TRP A 106 -7.08 -1.18 11.72
CA TRP A 106 -8.53 -1.03 11.57
C TRP A 106 -9.27 -2.35 11.25
N SER A 107 -8.56 -3.33 10.68
CA SER A 107 -9.17 -4.55 10.10
C SER A 107 -8.81 -5.84 10.83
N CYS A 108 -8.04 -5.78 11.93
CA CYS A 108 -7.74 -6.93 12.76
C CYS A 108 -7.66 -6.57 14.25
N HIS A 109 -8.43 -7.28 15.08
CA HIS A 109 -8.41 -7.14 16.54
C HIS A 109 -7.04 -7.45 17.17
N HIS A 110 -6.18 -8.20 16.47
CA HIS A 110 -4.80 -8.50 16.87
C HIS A 110 -3.79 -7.44 16.38
N GLY A 111 -4.27 -6.26 15.98
CA GLY A 111 -3.43 -5.18 15.46
C GLY A 111 -2.79 -5.54 14.13
N VAL A 112 -1.49 -5.29 13.96
CA VAL A 112 -0.74 -5.62 12.74
C VAL A 112 -0.27 -7.08 12.69
N GLN A 113 -0.62 -7.91 13.68
CA GLN A 113 -0.17 -9.31 13.72
C GLN A 113 -0.61 -10.10 12.48
N ARG A 114 -1.77 -9.77 11.90
CA ARG A 114 -2.25 -10.34 10.63
C ARG A 114 -1.20 -10.28 9.52
N TRP A 115 -0.37 -9.24 9.45
CA TRP A 115 0.66 -9.11 8.41
C TRP A 115 2.04 -9.63 8.83
N LYS A 116 2.26 -9.87 10.13
CA LYS A 116 3.58 -10.23 10.67
C LYS A 116 3.74 -11.74 10.90
N GLY A 117 2.65 -12.45 11.18
CA GLY A 117 2.72 -13.87 11.50
C GLY A 117 1.34 -14.49 11.67
N GLU A 118 1.25 -15.44 12.59
CA GLU A 118 0.00 -16.15 12.89
C GLU A 118 -0.87 -15.35 13.86
N CYS A 119 -2.18 -15.31 13.58
CA CYS A 119 -3.21 -14.85 14.50
C CYS A 119 -4.53 -15.54 14.16
N GLY A 120 -5.52 -15.49 15.07
CA GLY A 120 -6.83 -16.11 14.84
C GLY A 120 -7.61 -15.57 13.63
N CYS A 121 -7.16 -14.48 12.99
CA CYS A 121 -7.75 -13.96 11.77
C CYS A 121 -7.11 -14.52 10.47
N THR A 122 -5.95 -15.16 10.59
CA THR A 122 -5.19 -15.78 9.49
C THR A 122 -4.34 -16.92 10.04
N GLU A 123 -4.87 -18.14 9.97
CA GLU A 123 -4.11 -19.35 10.26
C GLU A 123 -3.00 -19.56 9.21
N GLY A 124 -1.93 -20.30 9.54
CA GLY A 124 -0.86 -20.63 8.58
C GLY A 124 0.06 -19.46 8.19
N GLY A 125 0.09 -18.37 8.97
CA GLY A 125 0.90 -17.19 8.70
C GLY A 125 2.42 -17.32 8.98
N SER A 126 2.96 -18.52 9.20
CA SER A 126 4.38 -18.73 9.52
C SER A 126 5.35 -18.25 8.42
N TRP A 127 4.91 -18.23 7.17
CA TRP A 127 5.68 -17.75 6.01
C TRP A 127 5.83 -16.22 5.95
N LYS A 128 5.01 -15.47 6.70
CA LYS A 128 4.95 -14.00 6.63
C LYS A 128 6.24 -13.33 7.09
N ALA A 129 6.80 -13.81 8.22
CA ALA A 129 8.05 -13.29 8.75
C ALA A 129 9.26 -13.61 7.86
N PRO A 130 9.47 -14.86 7.39
CA PRO A 130 10.47 -15.17 6.37
C PRO A 130 10.32 -14.32 5.12
N LEU A 131 9.10 -14.14 4.59
CA LEU A 131 8.88 -13.31 3.41
C LEU A 131 9.29 -11.86 3.65
N ARG A 132 8.94 -11.29 4.82
CA ARG A 132 9.31 -9.92 5.18
C ARG A 132 10.83 -9.77 5.31
N GLN A 133 11.49 -10.74 5.93
CA GLN A 133 12.95 -10.75 6.03
C GLN A 133 13.60 -10.83 4.65
N ALA A 134 13.12 -11.71 3.77
CA ALA A 134 13.64 -11.87 2.43
C ALA A 134 13.53 -10.57 1.61
N ILE A 135 12.35 -9.95 1.65
CA ILE A 135 12.07 -8.68 0.96
C ILE A 135 12.91 -7.53 1.54
N ASN A 136 13.12 -7.46 2.86
CA ASN A 136 14.02 -6.47 3.45
C ASN A 136 15.47 -6.68 2.96
N THR A 137 15.98 -7.92 2.93
CA THR A 137 17.33 -8.22 2.43
C THR A 137 17.52 -7.77 0.98
N VAL A 138 16.56 -8.09 0.11
CA VAL A 138 16.58 -7.66 -1.29
C VAL A 138 16.50 -6.13 -1.41
N ALA A 139 15.67 -5.49 -0.58
CA ALA A 139 15.56 -4.04 -0.55
C ALA A 139 16.89 -3.37 -0.21
N ASP A 140 17.56 -3.82 0.85
CA ASP A 140 18.84 -3.26 1.30
C ASP A 140 19.93 -3.40 0.24
N GLN A 141 19.91 -4.50 -0.53
CA GLN A 141 20.81 -4.74 -1.64
C GLN A 141 20.58 -3.80 -2.82
N ILE A 142 19.32 -3.62 -3.22
CA ILE A 142 18.95 -2.69 -4.29
C ILE A 142 19.29 -1.25 -3.89
N ASP A 143 19.01 -0.89 -2.63
CA ASP A 143 19.32 0.42 -2.07
C ASP A 143 20.84 0.68 -2.07
N SER A 144 21.63 -0.33 -1.68
CA SER A 144 23.10 -0.25 -1.71
C SER A 144 23.65 -0.10 -3.15
N ALA A 145 23.15 -0.90 -4.10
CA ALA A 145 23.55 -0.82 -5.50
C ALA A 145 23.15 0.52 -6.14
N PHE A 146 21.96 1.03 -5.80
CA PHE A 146 21.47 2.33 -6.22
C PHE A 146 22.37 3.46 -5.71
N GLU A 147 22.66 3.50 -4.42
CA GLU A 147 23.47 4.56 -3.81
C GLU A 147 24.92 4.53 -4.33
N GLU A 148 25.52 3.34 -4.50
CA GLU A 148 26.87 3.19 -5.02
C GLU A 148 27.03 3.79 -6.43
N TYR A 149 26.01 3.67 -7.29
CA TYR A 149 26.06 4.17 -8.65
C TYR A 149 25.50 5.58 -8.79
N ALA A 150 24.25 5.80 -8.37
CA ALA A 150 23.54 7.06 -8.52
C ALA A 150 24.15 8.17 -7.65
N GLY A 151 24.66 7.87 -6.46
CA GLY A 151 25.30 8.85 -5.57
C GLY A 151 26.60 9.43 -6.13
N LYS A 152 27.22 8.80 -7.14
CA LYS A 152 28.39 9.35 -7.85
C LYS A 152 27.99 10.38 -8.92
N ILE A 153 26.71 10.45 -9.28
CA ILE A 153 26.21 11.22 -10.42
C ILE A 153 25.21 12.29 -9.98
N ILE A 154 24.29 11.93 -9.08
CA ILE A 154 23.21 12.77 -8.56
C ILE A 154 23.61 13.24 -7.16
N ASN A 155 23.47 14.53 -6.89
CA ASN A 155 23.86 15.13 -5.61
C ASN A 155 23.03 14.60 -4.43
N ASP A 156 21.73 14.43 -4.62
CA ASP A 156 20.81 13.85 -3.62
C ASP A 156 19.98 12.74 -4.28
N PRO A 157 20.52 11.51 -4.35
CA PRO A 157 19.87 10.43 -5.08
C PRO A 157 18.57 9.97 -4.42
N TRP A 158 18.42 10.12 -3.11
CA TRP A 158 17.22 9.71 -2.38
C TRP A 158 16.06 10.69 -2.57
N ARG A 159 16.33 12.00 -2.55
CA ARG A 159 15.34 12.98 -2.98
C ARG A 159 14.92 12.77 -4.42
N ALA A 160 15.85 12.38 -5.30
CA ALA A 160 15.52 12.07 -6.69
C ALA A 160 14.56 10.87 -6.80
N VAL A 161 14.63 9.87 -5.91
CA VAL A 161 13.64 8.76 -5.87
C VAL A 161 12.24 9.28 -5.58
N GLU A 162 12.07 10.24 -4.66
CA GLU A 162 10.77 10.87 -4.39
C GLU A 162 10.26 11.66 -5.62
N GLU A 163 11.14 12.44 -6.24
CA GLU A 163 10.80 13.26 -7.41
C GLU A 163 10.51 12.43 -8.67
N TYR A 164 10.99 11.18 -8.73
CA TYR A 164 10.70 10.24 -9.82
C TYR A 164 9.20 9.88 -9.92
N ALA A 165 8.40 10.17 -8.89
CA ALA A 165 6.94 10.10 -8.96
C ALA A 165 6.36 10.89 -10.16
N ARG A 166 7.00 11.98 -10.58
CA ARG A 166 6.57 12.75 -11.78
C ARG A 166 6.68 11.93 -13.06
N VAL A 167 7.70 11.08 -13.17
CA VAL A 167 7.86 10.14 -14.30
C VAL A 167 6.78 9.07 -14.23
N MET A 168 6.55 8.51 -13.05
CA MET A 168 5.52 7.47 -12.84
C MET A 168 4.08 7.95 -13.12
N LEU A 169 3.83 9.25 -12.96
CA LEU A 169 2.54 9.89 -13.21
C LEU A 169 2.43 10.46 -14.64
N ASP A 170 3.34 10.11 -15.54
CA ASP A 170 3.41 10.59 -16.93
C ASP A 170 3.44 12.12 -17.07
N GLN A 171 3.91 12.84 -16.05
CA GLN A 171 4.01 14.30 -16.06
C GLN A 171 5.26 14.80 -16.79
N ILE A 172 6.29 13.95 -16.87
CA ILE A 172 7.56 14.21 -17.54
C ILE A 172 8.17 12.91 -18.03
N SER A 173 8.87 12.93 -19.17
CA SER A 173 9.61 11.75 -19.64
C SER A 173 10.81 11.45 -18.74
N ALA A 174 11.22 10.19 -18.67
CA ALA A 174 12.42 9.79 -17.92
C ALA A 174 13.70 10.51 -18.40
N ASP A 175 13.82 10.78 -19.72
CA ASP A 175 14.96 11.52 -20.27
C ASP A 175 14.97 12.98 -19.83
N SER A 176 13.83 13.66 -19.94
CA SER A 176 13.69 15.05 -19.51
C SER A 176 13.94 15.18 -18.00
N TRP A 177 13.43 14.24 -17.21
CA TRP A 177 13.66 14.21 -15.77
C TRP A 177 15.14 14.00 -15.43
N LEU A 178 15.85 13.09 -16.10
CA LEU A 178 17.29 12.92 -15.89
C LEU A 178 18.10 14.17 -16.26
N THR A 179 17.70 14.89 -17.30
CA THR A 179 18.29 16.20 -17.64
C THR A 179 18.03 17.23 -16.54
N GLU A 180 16.86 17.26 -15.90
CA GLU A 180 16.61 18.14 -14.75
C GLU A 180 17.53 17.80 -13.56
N GLN A 181 17.76 16.51 -13.29
CA GLN A 181 18.57 16.05 -12.15
C GLN A 181 20.08 16.21 -12.36
N CYS A 182 20.58 16.01 -13.59
CA CYS A 182 22.02 15.89 -13.88
C CYS A 182 22.54 16.88 -14.93
N GLY A 183 21.66 17.61 -15.62
CA GLY A 183 21.97 18.35 -16.84
C GLY A 183 22.34 17.45 -18.02
N ASP A 184 22.87 18.04 -19.10
CA ASP A 184 23.29 17.31 -20.32
C ASP A 184 24.67 16.63 -20.20
N ARG A 185 25.07 16.28 -18.98
CA ARG A 185 26.41 15.73 -18.67
C ARG A 185 26.51 14.22 -18.80
N LEU A 186 25.37 13.53 -18.88
CA LEU A 186 25.31 12.08 -18.89
C LEU A 186 25.57 11.51 -20.28
N ASN A 187 26.49 10.56 -20.38
CA ASN A 187 26.63 9.74 -21.57
C ASN A 187 25.46 8.73 -21.69
N LEU A 188 25.34 8.06 -22.84
CA LEU A 188 24.23 7.14 -23.11
C LEU A 188 24.15 5.99 -22.10
N GLU A 189 25.29 5.39 -21.74
CA GLU A 189 25.37 4.30 -20.78
C GLU A 189 24.89 4.74 -19.38
N GLN A 190 25.34 5.90 -18.92
CA GLN A 190 24.92 6.48 -17.65
C GLN A 190 23.41 6.74 -17.61
N LYS A 191 22.84 7.26 -18.70
CA LYS A 191 21.38 7.45 -18.80
C LYS A 191 20.64 6.13 -18.69
N LEU A 192 21.06 5.09 -19.42
CA LEU A 192 20.42 3.77 -19.38
C LEU A 192 20.53 3.12 -18.00
N HIS A 193 21.69 3.22 -17.36
CA HIS A 193 21.91 2.70 -16.01
C HIS A 193 21.04 3.40 -14.97
N LEU A 194 20.98 4.74 -15.00
CA LEU A 194 20.12 5.48 -14.09
C LEU A 194 18.65 5.14 -14.31
N LYS A 195 18.16 5.07 -15.56
CA LYS A 195 16.79 4.62 -15.84
C LYS A 195 16.50 3.23 -15.23
N SER A 196 17.37 2.26 -15.48
CA SER A 196 17.24 0.90 -14.93
C SER A 196 17.20 0.90 -13.40
N LEU A 197 18.05 1.71 -12.75
CA LEU A 197 18.11 1.81 -11.29
C LEU A 197 16.89 2.52 -10.67
N PHE A 198 16.34 3.56 -11.31
CA PHE A 198 15.10 4.18 -10.85
C PHE A 198 13.89 3.28 -11.06
N GLU A 199 13.84 2.54 -12.17
CA GLU A 199 12.84 1.48 -12.37
C GLU A 199 12.99 0.39 -11.29
N ALA A 200 14.21 -0.02 -10.94
CA ALA A 200 14.46 -0.97 -9.86
C ALA A 200 13.93 -0.45 -8.51
N GLN A 201 14.13 0.83 -8.20
CA GLN A 201 13.60 1.48 -7.00
C GLN A 201 12.06 1.47 -6.96
N VAL A 202 11.39 1.66 -8.09
CA VAL A 202 9.92 1.54 -8.19
C VAL A 202 9.46 0.11 -7.87
N GLU A 203 10.09 -0.90 -8.46
CA GLU A 203 9.75 -2.31 -8.23
C GLU A 203 10.07 -2.74 -6.79
N ARG A 204 11.19 -2.25 -6.23
CA ARG A 204 11.58 -2.39 -4.82
C ARG A 204 10.55 -1.79 -3.87
N GLN A 205 9.83 -0.74 -4.24
CA GLN A 205 8.71 -0.22 -3.44
C GLN A 205 7.46 -1.11 -3.59
N LYS A 206 7.14 -1.55 -4.81
CA LYS A 206 5.95 -2.40 -5.09
C LYS A 206 5.98 -3.73 -4.33
N MET A 207 7.15 -4.34 -4.13
CA MET A 207 7.24 -5.60 -3.36
C MET A 207 6.81 -5.49 -1.90
N PHE A 208 6.66 -4.28 -1.34
CA PHE A 208 6.12 -4.06 0.00
C PHE A 208 4.59 -3.90 0.06
N THR A 209 3.88 -4.17 -1.04
CA THR A 209 2.42 -4.10 -1.07
C THR A 209 1.81 -5.03 -0.01
N SER A 210 1.06 -4.44 0.93
CA SER A 210 0.62 -5.11 2.15
C SER A 210 -0.34 -6.28 1.93
N CYS A 211 -1.06 -6.30 0.80
CA CYS A 211 -1.93 -7.42 0.41
C CYS A 211 -1.17 -8.76 0.36
N GLY A 212 0.13 -8.74 0.06
CA GLY A 212 0.97 -9.93 0.07
C GLY A 212 1.23 -10.55 1.43
N TRP A 213 0.73 -9.97 2.53
CA TRP A 213 0.76 -10.57 3.87
C TRP A 213 -0.64 -10.67 4.50
N PHE A 214 -1.69 -10.28 3.79
CA PHE A 214 -3.03 -10.15 4.38
C PHE A 214 -3.72 -11.49 4.62
N PHE A 215 -3.46 -12.47 3.77
CA PHE A 215 -4.14 -13.78 3.72
C PHE A 215 -3.35 -14.90 4.41
N GLU A 216 -3.92 -16.09 4.43
CA GLU A 216 -3.44 -17.28 5.14
C GLU A 216 -2.26 -18.00 4.46
N ASP A 217 -2.15 -17.92 3.13
CA ASP A 217 -1.23 -18.77 2.37
C ASP A 217 -0.35 -18.00 1.38
N PHE A 218 0.90 -18.47 1.25
CA PHE A 218 1.92 -17.89 0.39
C PHE A 218 1.63 -18.12 -1.11
N ASP A 219 0.99 -19.24 -1.47
CA ASP A 219 0.73 -19.59 -2.89
C ASP A 219 -0.37 -18.75 -3.54
N ARG A 220 -0.95 -17.79 -2.80
CA ARG A 220 -1.87 -16.84 -3.39
C ARG A 220 -1.16 -15.87 -4.34
N ILE A 221 -1.95 -15.21 -5.18
CA ILE A 221 -1.42 -14.25 -6.15
C ILE A 221 -0.76 -13.06 -5.47
N GLU A 222 -1.26 -12.60 -4.31
CA GLU A 222 -0.79 -11.37 -3.67
C GLU A 222 0.66 -11.51 -3.12
N PRO A 223 1.02 -12.55 -2.33
CA PRO A 223 2.40 -12.74 -1.89
C PRO A 223 3.34 -13.03 -3.07
N ARG A 224 2.87 -13.79 -4.07
CA ARG A 224 3.66 -14.11 -5.26
C ARG A 224 3.96 -12.87 -6.10
N ASN A 225 3.04 -11.92 -6.20
CA ASN A 225 3.29 -10.64 -6.85
C ASN A 225 4.42 -9.87 -6.16
N ASN A 226 4.49 -9.86 -4.83
CA ASN A 226 5.59 -9.23 -4.11
C ASN A 226 6.95 -9.87 -4.47
N VAL A 227 7.01 -11.19 -4.58
CA VAL A 227 8.23 -11.90 -5.02
C VAL A 227 8.57 -11.60 -6.47
N ILE A 228 7.57 -11.48 -7.35
CA ILE A 228 7.78 -11.10 -8.76
C ILE A 228 8.36 -9.68 -8.88
N TYR A 229 7.85 -8.72 -8.10
CA TYR A 229 8.40 -7.37 -8.04
C TYR A 229 9.83 -7.38 -7.51
N ALA A 230 10.14 -8.16 -6.48
CA ALA A 230 11.50 -8.34 -6.00
C ALA A 230 12.44 -8.88 -7.09
N ALA A 231 12.01 -9.91 -7.84
CA ALA A 231 12.78 -10.47 -8.94
C ALA A 231 13.02 -9.46 -10.07
N HIS A 232 12.03 -8.65 -10.41
CA HIS A 232 12.18 -7.60 -11.42
C HIS A 232 13.16 -6.52 -10.98
N ALA A 233 13.05 -6.08 -9.72
CA ALA A 233 13.95 -5.07 -9.15
C ALA A 233 15.41 -5.55 -9.13
N VAL A 234 15.64 -6.81 -8.73
CA VAL A 234 16.98 -7.44 -8.75
C VAL A 234 17.52 -7.51 -10.18
N TRP A 235 16.71 -7.98 -11.13
CA TRP A 235 17.12 -8.05 -12.54
C TRP A 235 17.48 -6.67 -13.12
N LEU A 236 16.72 -5.63 -12.79
CA LEU A 236 17.01 -4.26 -13.22
C LEU A 236 18.31 -3.70 -12.61
N ALA A 237 18.57 -4.01 -11.34
CA ALA A 237 19.76 -3.54 -10.62
C ALA A 237 21.05 -4.24 -11.09
N GLU A 238 21.02 -5.56 -11.31
CA GLU A 238 22.19 -6.34 -11.75
C GLU A 238 22.70 -5.97 -13.15
N ARG A 239 21.89 -5.31 -13.97
CA ARG A 239 22.33 -4.75 -15.25
C ARG A 239 23.33 -3.60 -15.08
N VAL A 240 23.43 -3.05 -13.88
CA VAL A 240 24.25 -1.87 -13.57
C VAL A 240 25.32 -2.21 -12.54
N CYS A 241 24.97 -2.93 -11.48
CA CYS A 241 25.92 -3.29 -10.44
C CYS A 241 26.67 -4.58 -10.77
N ARG A 242 27.89 -4.73 -10.24
CA ARG A 242 28.70 -5.96 -10.37
C ARG A 242 28.44 -6.99 -9.25
N GLN A 243 27.46 -6.71 -8.40
CA GLN A 243 27.11 -7.56 -7.26
C GLN A 243 26.22 -8.71 -7.73
N ASP A 244 26.39 -9.89 -7.14
CA ASP A 244 25.54 -11.07 -7.38
C ASP A 244 24.29 -10.99 -6.48
N LEU A 245 23.34 -10.15 -6.90
CA LEU A 245 22.11 -9.90 -6.16
C LEU A 245 21.15 -11.09 -6.29
N TYR A 246 21.20 -11.80 -7.42
CA TYR A 246 20.40 -12.99 -7.65
C TYR A 246 20.67 -14.07 -6.61
N SER A 247 21.94 -14.45 -6.39
CA SER A 247 22.28 -15.53 -5.45
C SER A 247 21.94 -15.17 -4.00
N GLU A 248 22.08 -13.89 -3.63
CA GLU A 248 21.64 -13.40 -2.33
C GLU A 248 20.12 -13.47 -2.18
N ALA A 249 19.37 -13.06 -3.20
CA ALA A 249 17.92 -13.12 -3.20
C ALA A 249 17.39 -14.57 -3.11
N ILE A 250 18.01 -15.52 -3.82
CA ILE A 250 17.68 -16.95 -3.69
C ILE A 250 17.86 -17.43 -2.25
N ARG A 251 18.99 -17.10 -1.61
CA ARG A 251 19.20 -17.44 -0.18
C ARG A 251 18.16 -16.80 0.72
N ALA A 252 17.84 -15.53 0.48
CA ALA A 252 16.86 -14.79 1.26
C ALA A 252 15.45 -15.43 1.17
N PHE A 253 15.02 -15.85 -0.02
CA PHE A 253 13.69 -16.45 -0.22
C PHE A 253 13.61 -17.96 0.12
N GLY A 254 14.73 -18.65 0.38
CA GLY A 254 14.75 -20.09 0.63
C GLY A 254 13.96 -20.55 1.87
N GLU A 255 13.77 -19.67 2.86
CA GLU A 255 12.98 -19.94 4.07
C GLU A 255 11.47 -19.67 3.87
N VAL A 256 11.07 -19.09 2.73
CA VAL A 256 9.67 -18.81 2.42
C VAL A 256 9.04 -20.06 1.83
N CYS A 257 7.98 -20.56 2.47
CA CYS A 257 7.29 -21.77 2.03
C CYS A 257 5.80 -21.68 2.32
N SER A 258 4.95 -22.01 1.35
CA SER A 258 3.53 -22.24 1.62
C SER A 258 3.39 -23.44 2.56
N PRO A 259 2.71 -23.31 3.71
CA PRO A 259 2.42 -24.44 4.57
C PRO A 259 1.38 -25.39 3.97
N ARG A 260 0.65 -24.97 2.93
CA ARG A 260 -0.42 -25.75 2.31
C ARG A 260 0.05 -26.53 1.09
N THR A 261 0.78 -25.88 0.19
CA THR A 261 1.21 -26.47 -1.08
C THR A 261 2.68 -26.85 -1.11
N GLY A 262 3.48 -26.37 -0.16
CA GLY A 262 4.92 -26.55 -0.15
C GLY A 262 5.67 -25.68 -1.17
N LEU A 263 4.97 -24.79 -1.89
CA LEU A 263 5.57 -23.85 -2.84
C LEU A 263 6.64 -23.00 -2.13
N LYS A 264 7.85 -22.98 -2.67
CA LYS A 264 8.98 -22.24 -2.13
C LYS A 264 9.11 -20.84 -2.75
N GLY A 265 9.58 -19.88 -1.96
CA GLY A 265 9.75 -18.51 -2.43
C GLY A 265 10.87 -18.33 -3.44
N ASP A 266 11.97 -19.08 -3.28
CA ASP A 266 13.10 -19.09 -4.21
C ASP A 266 12.74 -19.67 -5.58
N ASP A 267 11.85 -20.66 -5.64
CA ASP A 267 11.26 -21.16 -6.90
C ASP A 267 10.43 -20.07 -7.61
N VAL A 268 9.58 -19.34 -6.86
CA VAL A 268 8.79 -18.23 -7.41
C VAL A 268 9.70 -17.11 -7.91
N PHE A 269 10.72 -16.77 -7.13
CA PHE A 269 11.70 -15.74 -7.45
C PHE A 269 12.50 -16.09 -8.70
N SER A 270 13.15 -17.26 -8.72
CA SER A 270 13.99 -17.71 -9.85
C SER A 270 13.18 -17.81 -11.14
N GLY A 271 11.97 -18.38 -11.07
CA GLY A 271 11.07 -18.45 -12.20
C GLY A 271 10.65 -17.07 -12.73
N ALA A 272 10.46 -16.09 -11.85
CA ALA A 272 10.16 -14.71 -12.27
C ALA A 272 11.37 -14.01 -12.87
N TYR A 273 12.53 -14.10 -12.22
CA TYR A 273 13.78 -13.51 -12.68
C TYR A 273 14.15 -14.00 -14.09
N TYR A 274 14.10 -15.31 -14.33
CA TYR A 274 14.39 -15.90 -15.64
C TYR A 274 13.44 -15.40 -16.74
N ARG A 275 12.16 -15.12 -16.42
CA ARG A 275 11.23 -14.55 -17.40
C ARG A 275 11.61 -13.14 -17.80
N PHE A 276 12.12 -12.32 -16.88
CA PHE A 276 12.59 -10.97 -17.21
C PHE A 276 13.87 -11.02 -18.06
N SER A 277 14.81 -11.91 -17.71
CA SER A 277 16.08 -12.03 -18.44
C SER A 277 15.96 -12.57 -19.87
N HIS A 278 14.82 -13.16 -20.25
CA HIS A 278 14.57 -13.73 -21.58
C HIS A 278 13.49 -12.98 -22.40
N ARG A 279 12.90 -11.92 -21.85
CA ARG A 279 11.92 -11.08 -22.54
C ARG A 279 12.48 -9.74 -23.04
N SER A 280 13.70 -9.40 -22.62
CA SER A 280 14.42 -8.16 -22.98
C SER A 280 15.20 -8.28 -24.28
#